data_AF-A0A7Z9S4R0-F1
#
_entry.id   AF-A0A7Z9S4R0-F1
#
_cell.length_a   1.000
_cell.length_b   1.000
_cell.length_c   1.000
_cell.angle_alpha   90.00
_cell.angle_beta   90.00
_cell.angle_gamma   90.00
#
_symmetry.space_group_name_H-M   'P 1'
#
loop_
_entity.id
_entity.type
_entity.pdbx_description
1 polymer ?
#
loop_
_entity_poly.entity_id
_entity_poly.type
_entity_poly.pdbx_seq_one_letter_code
_entity_poly.pdbx_strand_id
1 'polypeptide(L)'
;KGIEALKPGNPANLYTDSKYVMQGITDWIDGWKRNGWRTAAKKPVKNKDLWQMLDGVLDGHDIGWHWVKGHAGHAENERADQLASAAAKAAGDT
;
A
#
# COMPACT_ATOMS: atom_id res chain seq x y z
N LYS A 1 -1.87 9.07 -7.94
CA LYS A 1 -0.40 8.90 -7.87
C LYS A 1 0.06 9.30 -6.47
N GLY A 2 0.65 8.37 -5.71
CA GLY A 2 1.12 8.57 -4.33
C GLY A 2 2.64 8.53 -4.26
N ILE A 3 3.22 7.36 -3.92
CA ILE A 3 4.67 7.15 -3.83
C ILE A 3 5.38 7.33 -5.18
N GLU A 4 4.72 7.00 -6.29
CA GLU A 4 5.25 7.13 -7.66
C GLU A 4 5.64 8.57 -8.06
N ALA A 5 5.23 9.58 -7.28
CA ALA A 5 5.59 10.97 -7.50
C ALA A 5 6.90 11.37 -6.81
N LEU A 6 7.46 10.51 -5.94
CA LEU A 6 8.69 10.79 -5.20
C LEU A 6 9.91 10.46 -6.07
N LYS A 7 10.95 11.30 -5.95
CA LYS A 7 12.24 11.05 -6.60
C LYS A 7 12.96 9.89 -5.89
N PRO A 8 13.55 8.93 -6.63
CA PRO A 8 14.38 7.87 -6.09
C PRO A 8 15.44 8.37 -5.11
N GLY A 9 15.63 7.65 -4.00
CA GLY A 9 16.69 7.91 -3.02
C GLY A 9 16.37 8.88 -1.88
N ASN A 10 15.15 9.46 -1.84
CA ASN A 10 14.73 10.24 -0.68
C ASN A 10 14.01 9.35 0.34
N PRO A 11 14.38 9.42 1.63
CA PRO A 11 13.64 8.72 2.67
C PRO A 11 12.22 9.29 2.76
N ALA A 12 11.23 8.41 2.83
CA ALA A 12 9.82 8.79 2.85
C ALA A 12 9.11 8.10 4.02
N ASN A 13 8.19 8.81 4.68
CA ASN A 13 7.34 8.21 5.72
C ASN A 13 5.96 7.95 5.14
N LEU A 14 5.48 6.72 5.21
CA LEU A 14 4.16 6.35 4.76
C LEU A 14 3.27 5.96 5.93
N TYR A 15 2.15 6.67 6.05
CA TYR A 15 1.15 6.46 7.08
C TYR A 15 -0.03 5.71 6.48
N THR A 16 -0.43 4.60 7.08
CA THR A 16 -1.57 3.81 6.65
C THR A 16 -2.37 3.34 7.85
N ASP A 17 -3.69 3.41 7.77
CA ASP A 17 -4.59 2.80 8.76
C ASP A 17 -4.99 1.37 8.40
N SER A 18 -4.70 0.96 7.16
CA SER A 18 -4.96 -0.39 6.70
C SER A 18 -4.00 -1.38 7.33
N LYS A 19 -4.51 -2.14 8.31
CA LYS A 19 -3.80 -3.30 8.87
C LYS A 19 -3.38 -4.29 7.76
N TYR A 20 -4.17 -4.40 6.69
CA TYR A 20 -3.86 -5.26 5.57
C TYR A 20 -2.59 -4.81 4.83
N VAL A 21 -2.45 -3.51 4.57
CA VAL A 21 -1.24 -2.97 3.93
C VAL A 21 -0.05 -3.08 4.87
N MET A 22 -0.22 -2.73 6.15
CA MET A 22 0.85 -2.83 7.15
C MET A 22 1.39 -4.26 7.25
N GLN A 23 0.52 -5.24 7.53
CA GLN A 23 0.92 -6.65 7.62
C GLN A 23 1.44 -7.19 6.29
N GLY A 24 0.86 -6.75 5.17
CA GLY A 24 1.33 -7.14 3.86
C GLY A 24 2.78 -6.75 3.62
N ILE A 25 3.18 -5.54 4.01
CA ILE A 25 4.54 -5.02 3.79
C ILE A 25 5.54 -5.53 4.83
N THR A 26 5.13 -5.64 6.10
CA THR A 26 6.07 -6.05 7.15
C THR A 26 6.26 -7.56 7.21
N ASP A 27 5.20 -8.34 6.96
CA ASP A 27 5.18 -9.76 7.31
C ASP A 27 5.08 -10.67 6.07
N TRP A 28 4.38 -10.24 5.02
CA TRP A 28 3.98 -11.14 3.94
C TRP A 28 4.77 -10.96 2.64
N ILE A 29 5.18 -9.73 2.31
CA ILE A 29 5.76 -9.39 1.00
C ILE A 29 7.00 -10.23 0.68
N ASP A 30 7.90 -10.43 1.65
CA ASP A 30 9.10 -11.25 1.48
C ASP A 30 8.77 -12.72 1.23
N GLY A 31 7.79 -13.25 1.96
CA GLY A 31 7.29 -14.60 1.77
C GLY A 31 6.62 -14.79 0.41
N TRP A 32 5.86 -13.79 -0.04
CA TRP A 32 5.24 -13.80 -1.36
C TRP A 32 6.27 -13.73 -2.47
N LYS A 33 7.28 -12.85 -2.38
CA LYS A 33 8.39 -12.77 -3.35
C LYS A 33 9.10 -14.10 -3.49
N ARG A 34 9.48 -14.74 -2.37
CA ARG A 34 10.12 -16.06 -2.35
C ARG A 34 9.26 -17.17 -2.94
N ASN A 35 7.94 -17.09 -2.76
CA ASN A 35 6.98 -18.09 -3.27
C ASN A 35 6.39 -17.73 -4.64
N GLY A 36 7.00 -16.79 -5.39
CA GLY A 36 6.54 -16.42 -6.74
C GLY A 36 5.16 -15.74 -6.76
N TRP A 37 4.88 -14.95 -5.73
CA TRP A 37 3.61 -14.23 -5.50
C TRP A 37 2.40 -15.15 -5.35
N ARG A 38 2.58 -16.21 -4.55
CA ARG A 38 1.53 -17.19 -4.21
C ARG A 38 1.37 -17.28 -2.70
N THR A 39 0.12 -17.51 -2.29
CA THR A 39 -0.25 -17.80 -0.91
C THR A 39 0.13 -19.23 -0.53
N ALA A 40 0.08 -19.58 0.77
CA ALA A 40 0.33 -20.95 1.25
C ALA A 40 -0.60 -21.99 0.60
N ALA A 41 -1.81 -21.58 0.19
CA ALA A 41 -2.75 -22.41 -0.57
C ALA A 41 -2.40 -22.54 -2.07
N LYS A 42 -1.21 -22.10 -2.50
CA LYS A 42 -0.72 -22.05 -3.89
C LYS A 42 -1.56 -21.19 -4.84
N LYS A 43 -2.50 -20.40 -4.32
CA LYS A 43 -3.29 -19.44 -5.09
C LYS A 43 -2.52 -18.14 -5.27
N PRO A 44 -2.74 -17.38 -6.36
CA PRO A 44 -2.20 -16.03 -6.49
C PRO A 44 -2.55 -15.16 -5.28
N VAL A 45 -1.62 -14.31 -4.87
CA VAL A 45 -1.89 -13.30 -3.84
C VAL A 45 -2.97 -12.34 -4.36
N LYS A 46 -3.90 -11.95 -3.50
CA LYS A 46 -4.93 -10.97 -3.84
C LYS A 46 -4.25 -9.63 -4.15
N ASN A 47 -4.65 -8.98 -5.24
CA ASN A 47 -4.04 -7.72 -5.72
C ASN A 47 -2.54 -7.84 -6.03
N LYS A 48 -2.10 -9.01 -6.52
CA LYS A 48 -0.69 -9.29 -6.83
C LYS A 48 -0.04 -8.21 -7.70
N ASP A 49 -0.76 -7.73 -8.71
CA ASP A 49 -0.35 -6.67 -9.61
C ASP A 49 -0.01 -5.37 -8.86
N LEU A 50 -0.88 -4.93 -7.96
CA LEU A 50 -0.65 -3.75 -7.13
C LEU A 50 0.54 -3.95 -6.18
N TRP A 51 0.67 -5.15 -5.61
CA TRP A 51 1.78 -5.49 -4.74
C TRP A 51 3.13 -5.52 -5.46
N GLN A 52 3.17 -6.03 -6.70
CA GLN A 52 4.38 -6.03 -7.52
C GLN A 52 4.80 -4.62 -7.93
N MET A 53 3.84 -3.76 -8.29
CA MET A 53 4.13 -2.36 -8.56
C MET A 53 4.64 -1.64 -7.31
N LEU A 54 4.00 -1.88 -6.16
CA LEU A 54 4.44 -1.32 -4.89
C LEU A 54 5.87 -1.78 -4.56
N ASP A 55 6.16 -3.07 -4.61
CA ASP A 55 7.50 -3.64 -4.37
C ASP A 55 8.56 -3.01 -5.29
N GLY A 56 8.24 -2.84 -6.58
CA GLY A 56 9.16 -2.19 -7.53
C GLY A 56 9.37 -0.70 -7.27
N VAL A 57 8.37 0.00 -6.73
CA VAL A 57 8.52 1.41 -6.32
C VAL A 57 9.30 1.52 -5.01
N LEU A 58 9.14 0.56 -4.10
CA LEU A 58 9.88 0.50 -2.85
C LEU A 58 11.36 0.13 -3.06
N ASP A 59 11.67 -0.62 -4.11
CA ASP A 59 13.04 -0.97 -4.48
C ASP A 59 13.84 0.30 -4.80
N GLY A 60 14.70 0.71 -3.87
CA GLY A 60 15.51 1.94 -3.96
C GLY A 60 14.98 3.15 -3.16
N HIS A 61 13.92 2.99 -2.37
CA HIS A 61 13.47 4.00 -1.41
C HIS A 61 13.58 3.48 0.04
N ASP A 62 14.09 4.32 0.93
CA ASP A 62 14.04 4.06 2.37
C ASP A 62 12.68 4.54 2.91
N ILE A 63 11.72 3.62 3.05
CA ILE A 63 10.37 3.97 3.49
C ILE A 63 10.15 3.58 4.96
N GLY A 64 9.91 4.59 5.80
CA GLY A 64 9.41 4.41 7.16
C GLY A 64 7.91 4.14 7.15
N TRP A 65 7.50 2.95 7.58
CA TRP A 65 6.10 2.55 7.66
C TRP A 65 5.50 2.88 9.01
N HIS A 66 4.41 3.65 9.01
CA HIS A 66 3.71 4.07 10.21
C HIS A 66 2.27 3.59 10.16
N TRP A 67 1.91 2.64 11.03
CA TRP A 67 0.53 2.27 11.20
C TRP A 67 -0.18 3.27 12.11
N VAL A 68 -1.21 3.93 11.58
CA VAL A 68 -2.07 4.83 12.35
C VAL A 68 -3.41 4.14 12.62
N LYS A 69 -3.97 4.34 13.80
CA LYS A 69 -5.26 3.72 14.13
C LYS A 69 -6.36 4.47 13.38
N GLY A 70 -6.97 3.81 12.39
CA GLY A 70 -8.13 4.34 11.67
C GLY A 70 -9.28 4.64 12.62
N HIS A 71 -9.84 5.85 12.47
CA HIS A 71 -10.93 6.47 13.22
C HIS A 71 -10.58 6.96 14.64
N ALA A 72 -9.80 8.04 14.69
CA ALA A 72 -10.13 9.31 15.38
C ALA A 72 -8.86 10.16 15.54
N GLY A 73 -8.74 11.26 14.79
CA GLY A 73 -7.79 12.34 15.11
C GLY A 73 -6.82 12.82 14.04
N HIS A 74 -6.80 12.25 12.83
CA HIS A 74 -5.88 12.69 11.77
C HIS A 74 -6.62 13.23 10.55
N ALA A 75 -6.68 14.57 10.43
CA ALA A 75 -7.36 15.29 9.34
C ALA A 75 -6.83 14.91 7.93
N GLU A 76 -5.58 14.46 7.85
CA GLU A 76 -4.95 14.04 6.59
C GLU A 76 -5.51 12.69 6.10
N ASN A 77 -5.78 11.75 7.02
CA ASN A 77 -6.43 10.48 6.68
C ASN A 77 -7.86 10.70 6.21
N GLU A 78 -8.62 11.56 6.88
CA GLU A 78 -9.99 11.89 6.45
C GLU A 78 -10.01 12.49 5.03
N ARG A 79 -9.00 13.31 4.69
CA ARG A 79 -8.88 13.87 3.34
C ARG A 79 -8.50 12.82 2.30
N ALA A 80 -7.61 11.87 2.64
CA ALA A 80 -7.28 10.76 1.76
C ALA A 80 -8.49 9.83 1.52
N ASP A 81 -9.26 9.52 2.57
CA ASP A 81 -10.48 8.72 2.49
C ASP A 81 -11.55 9.39 1.63
N GLN A 82 -11.72 10.71 1.76
CA GLN A 82 -12.63 11.48 0.90
C GLN A 82 -12.22 11.39 -0.58
N LEU A 83 -10.92 11.52 -0.88
CA LEU A 83 -10.41 11.44 -2.24
C LEU A 83 -10.54 10.03 -2.82
N ALA A 84 -10.24 9.00 -2.02
CA ALA A 84 -10.38 7.60 -2.42
C ALA A 84 -11.85 7.22 -2.66
N SER A 85 -12.76 7.69 -1.79
CA SER A 85 -14.21 7.48 -1.93
C SER A 85 -14.77 8.20 -3.16
N ALA A 86 -14.31 9.42 -3.44
CA ALA A 86 -14.70 10.16 -4.63
C ALA A 86 -14.21 9.46 -5.91
N ALA A 87 -12.97 8.97 -5.93
CA ALA A 87 -12.42 8.23 -7.06
C ALA A 87 -13.11 6.88 -7.27
N ALA A 88 -13.42 6.16 -6.19
CA ALA A 88 -14.16 4.90 -6.25
C ALA A 88 -15.58 5.08 -6.80
N LYS A 89 -16.25 6.19 -6.42
CA LYS A 89 -17.57 6.55 -6.96
C LYS A 89 -17.49 6.91 -8.45
N ALA A 90 -16.49 7.70 -8.85
CA ALA A 90 -16.29 8.08 -10.25
C ALA A 90 -15.95 6.87 -11.16
N ALA A 91 -15.30 5.85 -10.62
CA ALA A 91 -14.96 4.62 -11.35
C ALA A 91 -16.13 3.60 -11.42
N GLY A 92 -17.22 3.81 -10.67
CA GLY A 92 -18.41 2.97 -10.68
C GLY A 92 -19.55 3.48 -11.58
N ASP A 93 -19.45 4.71 -12.09
CA ASP A 93 -20.46 5.39 -12.93
C ASP A 93 -20.12 5.34 -14.44
N THR A 94 -19.22 4.45 -14.87
CA THR A 94 -18.88 4.18 -16.30
C THR A 94 -19.02 2.70 -16.62
#